data_AF-A0A1Z4C5K1-F1
#
_entry.id   AF-A0A1Z4C5K1-F1
#
_cell.length_a   1.000
_cell.length_b   1.000
_cell.length_c   1.000
_cell.angle_alpha   90.00
_cell.angle_beta   90.00
_cell.angle_gamma   90.00
#
_symmetry.space_group_name_H-M   'P 1'
#
loop_
_entity.id
_entity.type
_entity.pdbx_description
1 polymer ?
#
loop_
_entity_poly.entity_id
_entity_poly.type
_entity_poly.pdbx_seq_one_letter_code
_entity_poly.pdbx_strand_id
1 'polypeptide(L)'
;MKQANEHQPSTPELAEHIDSQAAAWFARLRADSVTPEEKAAFAHWLQEAPAHQQAFDEICALWGDPLLRQALKAAAQPPSSPNDKAGQRFWYPLFMLACLALLSVVYNGLGMSS
;
A
#
# COMPACT_ATOMS: atom_id res chain seq x y z
N MET A 1 29.86 -46.81 7.31
CA MET A 1 30.50 -45.53 6.96
C MET A 1 30.17 -45.18 5.51
N LYS A 2 29.03 -44.53 5.22
CA LYS A 2 28.77 -43.87 3.92
C LYS A 2 27.81 -42.69 4.13
N GLN A 3 28.26 -41.53 3.65
CA GLN A 3 27.54 -40.27 3.36
C GLN A 3 27.14 -39.38 4.55
N ALA A 4 28.14 -38.68 5.07
CA ALA A 4 27.97 -37.28 5.44
C ALA A 4 27.85 -36.48 4.12
N ASN A 5 26.62 -36.29 3.62
CA ASN A 5 26.36 -35.39 2.50
C ASN A 5 26.17 -33.99 3.09
N GLU A 6 27.27 -33.26 3.15
CA GLU A 6 27.36 -31.86 3.54
C GLU A 6 26.39 -31.08 2.65
N HIS A 7 25.32 -30.53 3.26
CA HIS A 7 24.42 -29.59 2.60
C HIS A 7 25.18 -28.28 2.40
N GLN A 8 26.11 -28.25 1.45
CA GLN A 8 26.67 -27.01 0.94
C GLN A 8 25.50 -26.30 0.24
N PRO A 9 25.06 -25.13 0.71
CA PRO A 9 23.98 -24.41 0.04
C PRO A 9 24.40 -24.18 -1.41
N SER A 10 23.54 -24.61 -2.33
CA SER A 10 23.81 -24.46 -3.75
C SER A 10 23.76 -22.98 -4.11
N THR A 11 24.60 -22.53 -5.04
CA THR A 11 24.64 -21.12 -5.50
C THR A 11 23.26 -20.47 -5.74
N PRO A 12 22.26 -21.13 -6.35
CA PRO A 12 20.92 -20.55 -6.51
C PRO A 12 20.12 -20.39 -5.20
N GLU A 13 20.29 -21.28 -4.22
CA GLU A 13 19.62 -21.17 -2.90
C GLU A 13 20.18 -19.97 -2.11
N LEU A 14 21.48 -19.72 -2.24
CA LEU A 14 22.11 -18.53 -1.67
C LEU A 14 21.59 -17.25 -2.31
N ALA A 15 21.38 -17.24 -3.63
CA ALA A 15 20.81 -16.09 -4.34
C ALA A 15 19.37 -15.81 -3.88
N GLU A 16 18.51 -16.84 -3.80
CA GLU A 16 17.15 -16.71 -3.28
C GLU A 16 17.13 -16.18 -1.83
N HIS A 17 18.06 -16.63 -1.00
CA HIS A 17 18.21 -16.13 0.36
C HIS A 17 18.64 -14.65 0.40
N ILE A 18 19.43 -14.17 -0.57
CA ILE A 18 19.81 -12.76 -0.67
C ILE A 18 18.63 -11.90 -1.16
N ASP A 19 17.89 -12.37 -2.16
CA ASP A 19 16.72 -11.66 -2.70
C ASP A 19 15.63 -11.47 -1.63
N SER A 20 15.39 -12.52 -0.82
CA SER A 20 14.44 -12.43 0.28
C SER A 20 14.86 -11.42 1.35
N GLN A 21 16.15 -11.34 1.69
CA GLN A 21 16.70 -10.32 2.59
C GLN A 21 16.57 -8.91 2.01
N ALA A 22 16.88 -8.74 0.71
CA ALA A 22 16.74 -7.47 0.03
C ALA A 22 15.27 -6.98 0.04
N ALA A 23 14.31 -7.87 -0.18
CA ALA A 23 12.88 -7.56 -0.12
C ALA A 23 12.44 -7.17 1.29
N ALA A 24 12.92 -7.89 2.32
CA ALA A 24 12.65 -7.58 3.72
C ALA A 24 13.19 -6.19 4.11
N TRP A 25 14.41 -5.85 3.68
CA TRP A 25 14.99 -4.53 3.90
C TRP A 25 14.22 -3.44 3.16
N PHE A 26 13.84 -3.67 1.91
CA PHE A 26 13.04 -2.73 1.14
C PHE A 26 11.70 -2.41 1.83
N ALA A 27 11.00 -3.44 2.34
CA ALA A 27 9.76 -3.26 3.08
C ALA A 27 9.99 -2.50 4.39
N ARG A 28 11.01 -2.88 5.17
CA ARG A 28 11.35 -2.21 6.43
C ARG A 28 11.68 -0.73 6.23
N LEU A 29 12.47 -0.39 5.21
CA LEU A 29 12.88 0.99 4.94
C LEU A 29 11.72 1.92 4.53
N ARG A 30 10.60 1.34 4.09
CA ARG A 30 9.37 2.08 3.74
C ARG A 30 8.32 2.06 4.84
N ALA A 31 8.62 1.48 6.00
CA ALA A 31 7.77 1.62 7.18
C ALA A 31 7.77 3.08 7.66
N ASP A 32 6.69 3.50 8.33
CA ASP A 32 6.52 4.89 8.78
C ASP A 32 7.61 5.35 9.78
N SER A 33 8.29 4.42 10.45
CA SER A 33 9.33 4.71 11.43
C SER A 33 10.46 3.68 11.38
N VAL A 34 11.58 4.06 10.76
CA VAL A 34 12.84 3.28 10.74
C VAL A 34 13.81 3.86 11.74
N THR A 35 14.35 3.05 12.64
CA THR A 35 15.27 3.53 13.69
C THR A 35 16.69 3.74 13.14
N PRO A 36 17.53 4.55 13.82
CA PRO A 36 18.95 4.67 13.47
C PRO A 36 19.71 3.34 13.50
N GLU A 37 19.37 2.45 14.43
CA GLU A 37 19.97 1.12 14.57
C GLU A 37 19.62 0.23 13.37
N GLU A 38 18.38 0.28 12.89
CA GLU A 38 17.96 -0.45 11.69
C GLU A 38 18.67 0.08 10.43
N LYS A 39 18.90 1.39 10.33
CA LYS A 39 19.68 1.98 9.23
C LYS A 39 21.14 1.52 9.29
N ALA A 40 21.73 1.45 10.48
CA ALA A 40 23.09 0.94 10.65
C ALA A 40 23.19 -0.55 10.30
N ALA A 41 22.20 -1.36 10.70
CA ALA A 41 22.12 -2.77 10.34
C ALA A 41 21.95 -2.98 8.83
N PHE A 42 21.13 -2.16 8.17
CA PHE A 42 21.01 -2.17 6.70
C PHE A 42 22.33 -1.81 6.02
N ALA A 43 23.01 -0.76 6.49
CA ALA A 43 24.31 -0.37 5.94
C ALA A 43 25.36 -1.48 6.13
N HIS A 44 25.37 -2.15 7.28
CA HIS A 44 26.23 -3.31 7.51
C HIS A 44 25.95 -4.42 6.51
N TRP A 45 24.67 -4.80 6.36
CA TRP A 45 24.24 -5.82 5.42
C TRP A 45 24.66 -5.51 3.98
N LEU A 46 24.54 -4.26 3.52
CA LEU A 46 25.02 -3.87 2.18
C LEU A 46 26.54 -4.04 2.00
N GLN A 47 27.33 -3.86 3.06
CA GLN A 47 28.79 -3.97 3.01
C GLN A 47 29.30 -5.41 3.13
N GLU A 48 28.48 -6.36 3.57
CA GLU A 48 28.88 -7.76 3.76
C GLU A 48 29.24 -8.46 2.45
N ALA A 49 28.51 -8.16 1.36
CA ALA A 49 28.77 -8.76 0.05
C ALA A 49 28.26 -7.86 -1.09
N PRO A 50 29.00 -7.74 -2.22
CA PRO A 50 28.52 -7.02 -3.40
C PRO A 50 27.17 -7.53 -3.94
N ALA A 51 26.89 -8.83 -3.75
CA ALA A 51 25.62 -9.44 -4.13
C ALA A 51 24.41 -8.84 -3.37
N HIS A 52 24.59 -8.39 -2.13
CA HIS A 52 23.52 -7.75 -1.35
C HIS A 52 23.14 -6.40 -1.95
N GLN A 53 24.14 -5.60 -2.34
CA GLN A 53 23.89 -4.33 -3.03
C GLN A 53 23.18 -4.56 -4.35
N GLN A 54 23.65 -5.52 -5.16
CA GLN A 54 23.02 -5.83 -6.44
C GLN A 54 21.55 -6.23 -6.28
N ALA A 55 21.24 -7.16 -5.37
CA ALA A 55 19.87 -7.60 -5.13
C ALA A 55 18.97 -6.46 -4.62
N PHE A 56 19.49 -5.58 -3.77
CA PHE A 56 18.74 -4.41 -3.30
C PHE A 56 18.46 -3.41 -4.42
N ASP A 57 19.44 -3.15 -5.29
CA ASP A 57 19.29 -2.28 -6.45
C ASP A 57 18.27 -2.85 -7.45
N GLU A 58 18.29 -4.18 -7.67
CA GLU A 58 17.31 -4.87 -8.51
C GLU A 58 15.88 -4.71 -7.98
N ILE A 59 15.67 -4.89 -6.68
CA ILE A 59 14.36 -4.66 -6.05
C ILE A 59 13.94 -3.20 -6.17
N CYS A 60 14.85 -2.26 -5.97
CA CYS A 60 14.54 -0.83 -6.13
C CYS A 60 14.16 -0.48 -7.57
N ALA A 61 14.86 -1.05 -8.56
CA ALA A 61 14.56 -0.87 -9.97
C ALA A 61 13.19 -1.47 -10.32
N LEU A 62 12.91 -2.70 -9.88
CA LEU A 62 11.63 -3.36 -10.08
C LEU A 62 10.47 -2.54 -9.51
N TRP A 63 10.59 -2.06 -8.26
CA TRP A 63 9.54 -1.22 -7.66
C TRP A 63 9.42 0.18 -8.27
N GLY A 64 10.49 0.69 -8.87
CA GLY A 64 10.51 1.92 -9.64
C GLY A 64 9.87 1.79 -11.02
N ASP A 65 9.69 0.57 -11.52
CA ASP A 65 9.26 0.29 -12.88
C ASP A 65 7.84 0.85 -13.18
N PRO A 66 7.70 1.74 -14.17
CA PRO A 66 6.41 2.34 -14.51
C PRO A 66 5.36 1.34 -14.97
N LEU A 67 5.76 0.28 -15.67
CA LEU A 67 4.86 -0.75 -16.18
C LEU A 67 4.31 -1.59 -15.04
N LEU A 68 5.16 -2.01 -14.09
CA LEU A 68 4.73 -2.69 -12.88
C LEU A 68 3.73 -1.84 -12.09
N ARG A 69 4.05 -0.55 -11.91
CA ARG A 69 3.14 0.39 -11.21
C ARG A 69 1.80 0.54 -11.92
N GLN A 70 1.80 0.60 -13.25
CA GLN A 70 0.58 0.65 -14.04
C GLN A 70 -0.24 -0.63 -13.90
N ALA A 71 0.43 -1.80 -13.96
CA ALA A 71 -0.20 -3.10 -13.79
C ALA A 71 -0.83 -3.25 -12.39
N LEU A 72 -0.11 -2.86 -11.33
CA LEU A 72 -0.63 -2.86 -9.96
C LEU A 72 -1.82 -1.92 -9.81
N LYS A 73 -1.76 -0.71 -10.41
CA LYS A 73 -2.90 0.24 -10.39
C LYS A 73 -4.11 -0.35 -11.11
N ALA A 74 -3.92 -1.00 -12.25
CA ALA A 74 -4.99 -1.64 -13.00
C ALA A 74 -5.62 -2.79 -12.21
N ALA A 75 -4.81 -3.62 -11.53
CA ALA A 75 -5.28 -4.70 -10.68
C ALA A 75 -6.02 -4.21 -9.42
N ALA A 76 -5.66 -3.04 -8.89
CA ALA A 76 -6.32 -2.43 -7.75
C ALA A 76 -7.64 -1.71 -8.10
N GLN A 77 -7.90 -1.43 -9.39
CA GLN A 77 -9.20 -0.89 -9.78
C GLN A 77 -10.26 -1.99 -9.62
N PRO A 78 -11.36 -1.74 -8.89
CA PRO A 78 -12.48 -2.67 -8.91
C PRO A 78 -12.93 -2.83 -10.37
N PRO A 79 -13.41 -4.03 -10.77
CA PRO A 79 -13.94 -4.22 -12.12
C PRO A 79 -14.96 -3.11 -12.37
N SER A 80 -14.67 -2.25 -13.34
CA SER A 80 -15.57 -1.17 -13.71
C SER A 80 -16.85 -1.84 -14.20
N SER A 81 -17.87 -1.86 -13.35
CA SER A 81 -19.16 -2.42 -13.69
C SER A 81 -19.62 -1.75 -14.99
N PRO A 82 -19.93 -2.50 -16.06
CA PRO A 82 -20.32 -1.92 -17.34
C PRO A 82 -21.69 -1.20 -17.31
N ASN A 83 -22.22 -0.84 -16.12
CA ASN A 83 -23.55 -0.27 -15.93
C ASN A 83 -23.57 1.06 -15.15
N ASP A 84 -22.54 1.90 -15.28
CA ASP A 84 -22.56 3.28 -14.76
C ASP A 84 -23.11 4.28 -15.79
N LYS A 85 -24.18 3.89 -16.49
CA LYS A 85 -24.89 4.75 -17.46
C LYS A 85 -26.38 4.85 -17.10
N ALA A 86 -26.74 4.84 -15.81
CA ALA A 86 -28.15 4.91 -15.41
C ALA A 86 -28.46 5.60 -14.06
N GLY A 87 -27.50 6.31 -13.43
CA GLY A 87 -27.72 6.88 -12.09
C GLY A 87 -27.42 8.38 -11.93
N GLN A 88 -26.98 9.07 -12.97
CA GLN A 88 -26.49 10.45 -12.93
C GLN A 88 -27.40 11.40 -13.73
N ARG A 89 -28.72 11.27 -13.57
CA ARG A 89 -29.66 12.24 -14.14
C ARG A 89 -30.81 12.52 -13.17
N PHE A 90 -30.63 13.61 -12.42
CA PHE A 90 -31.70 14.57 -12.14
C PHE A 90 -32.78 14.16 -11.11
N TRP A 91 -32.45 14.11 -9.80
CA TRP A 91 -33.50 14.19 -8.78
C TRP A 91 -33.11 14.67 -7.37
N TYR A 92 -32.46 15.82 -7.26
CA TYR A 92 -32.66 16.70 -6.09
C TYR A 92 -32.67 18.15 -6.60
N PRO A 93 -33.83 18.84 -6.53
CA PRO A 93 -34.14 19.60 -5.32
C PRO A 93 -35.66 19.78 -5.07
N LEU A 94 -36.30 18.87 -4.34
CA LEU A 94 -37.61 19.17 -3.72
C LEU A 94 -37.68 18.78 -2.23
N PHE A 95 -36.79 17.90 -1.75
CA PHE A 95 -36.73 17.54 -0.33
C PHE A 95 -36.07 18.59 0.58
N MET A 96 -35.46 19.65 0.03
CA MET A 96 -34.91 20.75 0.86
C MET A 96 -35.98 21.70 1.41
N LEU A 97 -37.21 21.71 0.87
CA LEU A 97 -38.28 22.62 1.30
C LEU A 97 -39.06 22.09 2.52
N ALA A 98 -39.10 20.78 2.72
CA ALA A 98 -39.81 20.16 3.85
C ALA A 98 -39.07 20.37 5.19
N CYS A 99 -37.73 20.38 5.20
CA CYS A 99 -36.95 20.58 6.43
C CYS A 99 -37.05 22.03 6.97
N LEU A 100 -37.17 23.03 6.10
CA LEU A 100 -37.30 24.43 6.52
C LEU A 100 -38.67 24.73 7.14
N ALA A 101 -39.75 24.14 6.63
CA ALA A 101 -41.10 24.33 7.19
C ALA A 101 -41.26 23.74 8.60
N LEU A 102 -40.65 22.58 8.86
CA LEU A 102 -40.68 21.94 10.17
C LEU A 102 -39.94 22.74 11.25
N LEU A 103 -38.83 23.41 10.89
CA LEU A 103 -38.05 24.23 11.82
C LEU A 103 -38.78 25.54 12.20
N SER A 104 -39.52 26.16 11.26
CA SER A 104 -40.28 27.39 11.56
C SER A 104 -41.45 27.17 12.52
N VAL A 105 -42.13 26.01 12.48
CA VAL A 105 -43.27 25.72 13.37
C VAL A 105 -42.80 25.47 14.81
N VAL A 106 -41.66 24.80 14.98
CA VAL A 106 -41.07 24.55 16.31
C VAL A 106 -40.51 25.84 16.93
N TYR A 107 -39.93 26.73 16.13
CA TYR A 107 -39.38 28.00 16.63
C TYR A 107 -40.45 29.05 16.98
N ASN A 108 -41.57 29.11 16.24
CA ASN A 108 -42.64 30.05 16.55
C ASN A 108 -43.51 29.63 17.77
N GLY A 109 -43.41 28.37 18.22
CA GLY A 109 -44.14 27.87 19.39
C GLY A 109 -43.44 28.12 20.75
N LEU A 110 -42.18 28.57 20.75
CA LEU A 110 -41.38 28.83 21.97
C LEU A 110 -41.23 30.33 22.30
N GLY A 111 -42.03 31.19 21.64
CA GLY A 111 -42.06 32.62 21.92
C GLY A 111 -43.35 33.03 22.64
N MET A 112 -43.19 33.44 23.91
CA MET A 112 -44.08 34.33 24.67
C MET A 112 -45.27 33.71 25.44
N SER A 113 -45.07 33.54 26.74
CA SER A 113 -46.04 33.75 27.85
C SER A 113 -45.18 33.72 29.11
N SER A 114 -44.55 34.84 29.48
CA SER A 114 -45.04 35.87 30.42
C SER A 114 -45.48 35.32 31.77
#